data_AF-A0A523RA06-F1
#
_entry.id   AF-A0A523RA06-F1
#
_cell.length_a   1.000
_cell.length_b   1.000
_cell.length_c   1.000
_cell.angle_alpha   90.00
_cell.angle_beta   90.00
_cell.angle_gamma   90.00
#
_symmetry.space_group_name_H-M   'P 1'
#
loop_
_entity.id
_entity.type
_entity.pdbx_description
1 polymer ?
#
loop_
_entity_poly.entity_id
_entity_poly.type
_entity_poly.pdbx_seq_one_letter_code
_entity_poly.pdbx_strand_id
1 'polypeptide(L)'
;MIEKETEENGEVAMREKEIKIKELFVKMLEDAAKYAVQYECYAKDMKDFHEVVQWKFGPIRGYQVFDETEYSFKIDEEAEDPTLVLGCKELDLAYQFLNDEISHWPALLGTKFLVGIKGPDGTYKEKRIGKLTGFTPGNAPRLSTAKENAPPKQKKLSSRLVRIPVFRPIMERTTDPENSNDVRIPINKSLGTYESESIPLAVLEYFINKASDIYIFTMCPCRSLANCENYDQSIGCMALGKGALRMNTFGRIGTKEEALERSRHAVAAGLLPSLGRVKSDTIVYRALPEQGDLMHICFCCPCCCVEAGGKDSPMYLRGWHQKMEGVSVTVNEDLCNGCEQCLEVCIYGGMEVIDQVAVIDRKGEDRCKGCGRCERVCPTGAITITIEEDGVDRMIARIESSVDVS
;
A
#
# COMPACT_ATOMS: atom_id res chain seq x y z
N MET A 1 -56.22 2.57 3.57
CA MET A 1 -55.68 2.56 4.94
C MET A 1 -54.37 1.80 4.99
N ILE A 2 -54.31 0.56 4.48
CA ILE A 2 -53.09 -0.26 4.43
C ILE A 2 -51.92 0.45 3.71
N GLU A 3 -52.15 1.09 2.55
CA GLU A 3 -51.09 1.82 1.82
C GLU A 3 -50.53 3.04 2.59
N LYS A 4 -51.40 3.79 3.28
CA LYS A 4 -50.98 4.93 4.12
C LYS A 4 -50.21 4.49 5.36
N GLU A 5 -50.63 3.40 6.01
CA GLU A 5 -49.91 2.85 7.16
C GLU A 5 -48.54 2.28 6.75
N THR A 6 -48.41 1.69 5.55
CA THR A 6 -47.10 1.25 5.04
C THR A 6 -46.17 2.40 4.65
N GLU A 7 -46.70 3.50 4.11
CA GLU A 7 -45.92 4.71 3.80
C GLU A 7 -45.46 5.42 5.07
N GLU A 8 -46.34 5.58 6.06
CA GLU A 8 -46.06 6.25 7.33
C GLU A 8 -45.05 5.47 8.19
N ASN A 9 -45.17 4.12 8.22
CA ASN A 9 -44.16 3.26 8.85
C ASN A 9 -42.81 3.31 8.13
N GLY A 10 -42.81 3.45 6.79
CA GLY A 10 -41.59 3.62 6.00
C GLY A 10 -40.88 4.95 6.27
N GLU A 11 -41.63 6.04 6.42
CA GLU A 11 -41.08 7.36 6.76
C GLU A 11 -40.48 7.41 8.18
N VAL A 12 -41.14 6.80 9.17
CA VAL A 12 -40.63 6.72 10.54
C VAL A 12 -39.32 5.94 10.59
N ALA A 13 -39.28 4.76 9.96
CA ALA A 13 -38.07 3.94 9.89
C ALA A 13 -36.91 4.64 9.15
N MET A 14 -37.20 5.42 8.12
CA MET A 14 -36.21 6.26 7.43
C MET A 14 -35.62 7.34 8.36
N ARG A 15 -36.47 8.04 9.14
CA ARG A 15 -36.02 9.07 10.09
C ARG A 15 -35.18 8.48 11.22
N GLU A 16 -35.56 7.32 11.77
CA GLU A 16 -34.76 6.62 12.78
C GLU A 16 -33.37 6.24 12.26
N LYS A 17 -33.29 5.78 11.01
CA LYS A 17 -32.02 5.46 10.35
C LYS A 17 -31.14 6.69 10.15
N GLU A 18 -31.72 7.81 9.73
CA GLU A 18 -31.00 9.08 9.61
C GLU A 18 -30.44 9.56 10.96
N ILE A 19 -31.22 9.46 12.04
CA ILE A 19 -30.76 9.79 13.40
C ILE A 19 -29.55 8.93 13.75
N LYS A 20 -29.64 7.61 13.55
CA LYS A 20 -28.55 6.69 13.87
C LYS A 20 -27.28 6.96 13.06
N ILE A 21 -27.41 7.25 11.77
CA ILE A 21 -26.27 7.62 10.91
C ILE A 21 -25.68 8.96 11.38
N LYS A 22 -26.51 9.91 11.82
CA LYS A 22 -26.03 11.19 12.34
C LYS A 22 -25.23 11.00 13.63
N GLU A 23 -25.70 10.16 14.55
CA GLU A 23 -24.95 9.81 15.77
C GLU A 23 -23.60 9.17 15.45
N LEU A 24 -23.58 8.20 14.52
CA LEU A 24 -22.32 7.56 14.07
C LEU A 24 -21.39 8.56 13.37
N PHE A 25 -21.94 9.49 12.58
CA PHE A 25 -21.17 10.54 11.93
C PHE A 25 -20.54 11.50 12.94
N VAL A 26 -21.29 11.95 13.95
CA VAL A 26 -20.74 12.77 15.05
C VAL A 26 -19.64 12.02 15.78
N LYS A 27 -19.88 10.74 16.13
CA LYS A 27 -18.87 9.88 16.76
C LYS A 27 -17.60 9.79 15.92
N MET A 28 -17.70 9.60 14.60
CA MET A 28 -16.56 9.58 13.68
C MET A 28 -15.72 10.87 13.76
N LEU A 29 -16.37 12.04 13.82
CA LEU A 29 -15.69 13.33 13.91
C LEU A 29 -15.01 13.53 15.28
N GLU A 30 -15.66 13.13 16.36
CA GLU A 30 -15.10 13.20 17.72
C GLU A 30 -13.94 12.23 17.91
N ASP A 31 -14.04 11.01 17.37
CA ASP A 31 -12.97 10.02 17.45
C ASP A 31 -11.75 10.47 16.64
N ALA A 32 -11.93 11.15 15.50
CA ALA A 32 -10.82 11.80 14.81
C ALA A 32 -10.18 12.93 15.64
N ALA A 33 -10.95 13.65 16.45
CA ALA A 33 -10.42 14.65 17.39
C ALA A 33 -9.55 14.00 18.48
N LYS A 34 -10.02 12.89 19.07
CA LYS A 34 -9.27 12.11 20.05
C LYS A 34 -8.00 11.54 19.41
N TYR A 35 -8.11 11.02 18.19
CA TYR A 35 -7.00 10.48 17.42
C TYR A 35 -5.88 11.52 17.20
N ALA A 36 -6.25 12.76 16.87
CA ALA A 36 -5.30 13.87 16.67
C ALA A 36 -4.44 14.16 17.93
N VAL A 37 -4.98 13.88 19.11
CA VAL A 37 -4.30 14.12 20.39
C VAL A 37 -3.57 12.89 20.90
N GLN A 38 -4.16 11.70 20.74
CA GLN A 38 -3.70 10.46 21.40
C GLN A 38 -2.71 9.65 20.56
N TYR A 39 -2.74 9.76 19.24
CA TYR A 39 -1.87 8.98 18.39
C TYR A 39 -0.47 9.62 18.32
N GLU A 40 0.53 8.93 18.87
CA GLU A 40 1.92 9.41 18.98
C GLU A 40 2.54 9.85 17.65
N CYS A 41 2.13 9.22 16.54
CA CYS A 41 2.64 9.52 15.20
C CYS A 41 1.75 10.49 14.42
N TYR A 42 0.69 11.06 15.01
CA TYR A 42 -0.25 11.94 14.30
C TYR A 42 0.45 13.12 13.63
N ALA A 43 1.26 13.87 14.39
CA ALA A 43 1.99 15.02 13.87
C ALA A 43 2.92 14.65 12.70
N LYS A 44 3.47 13.43 12.70
CA LYS A 44 4.34 12.94 11.62
C LYS A 44 3.53 12.59 10.36
N ASP A 45 2.41 11.90 10.54
CA ASP A 45 1.54 11.45 9.45
C ASP A 45 0.81 12.61 8.76
N MET A 46 0.49 13.64 9.54
CA MET A 46 -0.21 14.84 9.06
C MET A 46 0.74 15.96 8.65
N LYS A 47 2.05 15.75 8.70
CA LYS A 47 3.01 16.74 8.18
C LYS A 47 2.70 17.06 6.70
N ASP A 48 2.69 18.35 6.38
CA ASP A 48 2.38 18.89 5.05
C ASP A 48 0.97 18.45 4.53
N PHE A 49 0.06 18.08 5.44
CA PHE A 49 -1.29 17.64 5.12
C PHE A 49 -2.30 18.74 5.46
N HIS A 50 -2.79 19.40 4.41
CA HIS A 50 -3.78 20.47 4.50
C HIS A 50 -5.01 20.05 3.71
N GLU A 51 -6.04 19.56 4.40
CA GLU A 51 -7.24 19.04 3.78
C GLU A 51 -8.51 19.53 4.49
N VAL A 52 -9.45 20.06 3.70
CA VAL A 52 -10.81 20.34 4.13
C VAL A 52 -11.71 19.27 3.52
N VAL A 53 -12.17 18.33 4.34
CA VAL A 53 -12.94 17.17 3.91
C VAL A 53 -14.42 17.43 4.17
N GLN A 54 -15.19 17.67 3.11
CA GLN A 54 -16.65 17.73 3.16
C GLN A 54 -17.22 16.31 3.15
N TRP A 55 -18.04 15.97 4.15
CA TRP A 55 -18.77 14.71 4.22
C TRP A 55 -20.22 14.90 3.77
N LYS A 56 -20.74 13.90 3.04
CA LYS A 56 -22.13 13.84 2.56
C LYS A 56 -22.68 12.41 2.66
N PHE A 57 -23.54 12.15 3.64
CA PHE A 57 -24.21 10.87 3.86
C PHE A 57 -25.74 11.04 3.74
N GLY A 58 -26.28 10.85 2.54
CA GLY A 58 -27.68 11.20 2.25
C GLY A 58 -27.94 12.68 2.59
N PRO A 59 -28.86 12.99 3.53
CA PRO A 59 -29.12 14.38 3.96
C PRO A 59 -28.11 14.91 4.99
N ILE A 60 -27.30 14.03 5.60
CA ILE A 60 -26.35 14.38 6.67
C ILE A 60 -25.08 14.94 6.04
N ARG A 61 -24.60 16.05 6.60
CA ARG A 61 -23.42 16.77 6.14
C ARG A 61 -22.62 17.31 7.30
N GLY A 62 -21.36 17.60 7.02
CA GLY A 62 -20.42 18.22 7.95
C GLY A 62 -19.04 18.17 7.31
N TYR A 63 -18.07 18.82 7.93
CA TYR A 63 -16.72 18.84 7.39
C TYR A 63 -15.67 18.72 8.48
N GLN A 64 -14.51 18.20 8.09
CA GLN A 64 -13.30 18.17 8.90
C GLN A 64 -12.27 19.09 8.26
N VAL A 65 -11.48 19.76 9.09
CA VAL A 65 -10.30 20.51 8.68
C VAL A 65 -9.10 19.84 9.33
N PHE A 66 -8.17 19.40 8.49
CA PHE A 66 -6.86 18.92 8.87
C PHE A 66 -5.85 19.95 8.40
N ASP A 67 -5.14 20.55 9.33
CA ASP A 67 -4.09 21.53 9.05
C ASP A 67 -2.85 21.16 9.87
N GLU A 68 -2.03 20.28 9.30
CA GLU A 68 -0.92 19.63 9.98
C GLU A 68 -1.36 18.95 11.30
N THR A 69 -0.92 19.49 12.45
CA THR A 69 -1.26 18.96 13.77
C THR A 69 -2.63 19.43 14.26
N GLU A 70 -3.20 20.46 13.63
CA GLU A 70 -4.48 21.01 14.02
C GLU A 70 -5.63 20.24 13.36
N TYR A 71 -6.65 19.97 14.17
CA TYR A 71 -7.86 19.30 13.72
C TYR A 71 -9.10 20.02 14.26
N SER A 72 -10.05 20.28 13.38
CA SER A 72 -11.38 20.77 13.76
C SER A 72 -12.46 20.19 12.86
N PHE A 73 -13.72 20.31 13.28
CA PHE A 73 -14.85 19.86 12.48
C PHE A 73 -16.08 20.70 12.75
N LYS A 74 -17.04 20.64 11.83
CA LYS A 74 -18.40 21.15 12.01
C LYS A 74 -19.44 20.15 11.51
N ILE A 75 -20.60 20.17 12.14
CA ILE A 75 -21.73 19.29 11.84
C ILE A 75 -22.84 20.13 11.21
N ASP A 76 -23.58 19.55 10.26
CA ASP A 76 -24.68 20.19 9.53
C ASP A 76 -24.29 21.43 8.69
N GLU A 77 -23.00 21.70 8.54
CA GLU A 77 -22.45 22.81 7.75
C GLU A 77 -21.77 22.32 6.46
N GLU A 78 -21.70 23.21 5.47
CA GLU A 78 -20.89 23.05 4.26
C GLU A 78 -19.64 23.92 4.35
N ALA A 79 -18.49 23.34 4.05
CA ALA A 79 -17.25 24.09 3.94
C ALA A 79 -17.32 25.04 2.73
N GLU A 80 -16.79 26.26 2.87
CA GLU A 80 -16.75 27.24 1.78
C GLU A 80 -15.90 26.75 0.60
N ASP A 81 -14.77 26.11 0.89
CA ASP A 81 -13.84 25.62 -0.12
C ASP A 81 -13.21 24.26 0.24
N PRO A 82 -13.95 23.15 0.14
CA PRO A 82 -13.42 21.83 0.49
C PRO A 82 -12.35 21.36 -0.51
N THR A 83 -11.30 20.71 -0.04
CA THR A 83 -10.30 20.07 -0.92
C THR A 83 -10.73 18.65 -1.36
N LEU A 84 -11.61 18.03 -0.57
CA LEU A 84 -12.18 16.70 -0.78
C LEU A 84 -13.67 16.70 -0.43
N VAL A 85 -14.44 15.95 -1.21
CA VAL A 85 -15.84 15.61 -0.89
C VAL A 85 -15.96 14.10 -0.81
N LEU A 86 -16.41 13.56 0.32
CA LEU A 86 -16.51 12.12 0.58
C LEU A 86 -17.91 11.75 1.06
N GLY A 87 -18.34 10.52 0.77
CA GLY A 87 -19.53 9.93 1.37
C GLY A 87 -20.37 9.14 0.36
N CYS A 88 -21.67 9.02 0.61
CA CYS A 88 -22.57 8.25 -0.23
C CYS A 88 -24.02 8.71 -0.08
N LYS A 89 -24.85 8.44 -1.11
CA LYS A 89 -26.28 8.76 -1.08
C LYS A 89 -27.12 7.71 -0.34
N GLU A 90 -26.63 6.48 -0.28
CA GLU A 90 -27.35 5.34 0.31
C GLU A 90 -27.10 5.27 1.81
N LEU A 91 -28.18 5.32 2.60
CA LEU A 91 -28.11 5.30 4.06
C LEU A 91 -27.58 3.97 4.61
N ASP A 92 -27.87 2.84 3.97
CA ASP A 92 -27.30 1.54 4.36
C ASP A 92 -25.78 1.52 4.22
N LEU A 93 -25.26 2.04 3.12
CA LEU A 93 -23.82 2.14 2.91
C LEU A 93 -23.17 3.13 3.88
N ALA A 94 -23.84 4.24 4.18
CA ALA A 94 -23.37 5.20 5.18
C ALA A 94 -23.28 4.55 6.56
N TYR A 95 -24.32 3.80 6.95
CA TYR A 95 -24.34 3.04 8.20
C TYR A 95 -23.19 2.02 8.25
N GLN A 96 -23.05 1.19 7.21
CA GLN A 96 -21.98 0.19 7.15
C GLN A 96 -20.58 0.82 7.22
N PHE A 97 -20.37 1.94 6.54
CA PHE A 97 -19.10 2.65 6.56
C PHE A 97 -18.79 3.24 7.94
N LEU A 98 -19.74 3.98 8.52
CA LEU A 98 -19.54 4.67 9.80
C LEU A 98 -19.53 3.70 11.01
N ASN A 99 -20.18 2.55 10.88
CA ASN A 99 -20.19 1.49 11.90
C ASN A 99 -19.06 0.45 11.71
N ASP A 100 -18.10 0.73 10.81
CA ASP A 100 -16.93 -0.12 10.54
C ASP A 100 -17.25 -1.56 10.07
N GLU A 101 -18.37 -1.75 9.37
CA GLU A 101 -18.85 -3.06 8.89
C GLU A 101 -18.28 -3.45 7.51
N ILE A 102 -17.52 -2.57 6.86
CA ILE A 102 -16.89 -2.88 5.58
C ILE A 102 -15.64 -3.73 5.83
N SER A 103 -15.64 -4.95 5.32
CA SER A 103 -14.62 -5.98 5.62
C SER A 103 -13.18 -5.56 5.30
N HIS A 104 -12.94 -4.98 4.12
CA HIS A 104 -11.60 -4.59 3.64
C HIS A 104 -11.68 -3.52 2.55
N TRP A 105 -10.55 -2.88 2.24
CA TRP A 105 -10.47 -1.75 1.31
C TRP A 105 -11.02 -2.08 -0.09
N PRO A 106 -10.69 -3.22 -0.72
CA PRO A 106 -11.33 -3.63 -1.98
C PRO A 106 -12.87 -3.74 -1.93
N ALA A 107 -13.47 -4.05 -0.77
CA ALA A 107 -14.92 -4.10 -0.62
C ALA A 107 -15.50 -2.69 -0.69
N LEU A 108 -14.89 -1.71 0.00
CA LEU A 108 -15.26 -0.29 -0.10
C LEU A 108 -15.17 0.21 -1.55
N LEU A 109 -14.10 -0.16 -2.27
CA LEU A 109 -13.92 0.22 -3.68
C LEU A 109 -15.03 -0.30 -4.60
N GLY A 110 -15.70 -1.38 -4.20
CA GLY A 110 -16.85 -1.93 -4.92
C GLY A 110 -18.19 -1.28 -4.67
N THR A 111 -18.27 -0.40 -3.68
CA THR A 111 -19.51 0.26 -3.31
C THR A 111 -19.81 1.49 -4.18
N LYS A 112 -20.90 2.18 -3.88
CA LYS A 112 -21.24 3.47 -4.47
C LYS A 112 -20.69 4.66 -3.66
N PHE A 113 -19.69 4.43 -2.82
CA PHE A 113 -18.99 5.49 -2.11
C PHE A 113 -18.33 6.45 -3.10
N LEU A 114 -18.51 7.75 -2.86
CA LEU A 114 -18.16 8.83 -3.76
C LEU A 114 -16.94 9.59 -3.23
N VAL A 115 -16.10 10.02 -4.17
CA VAL A 115 -15.00 10.94 -3.94
C VAL A 115 -15.08 12.05 -4.98
N GLY A 116 -15.15 13.29 -4.52
CA GLY A 116 -14.97 14.50 -5.29
C GLY A 116 -13.62 15.12 -4.96
N ILE A 117 -12.85 15.46 -5.99
CA ILE A 117 -11.60 16.22 -5.86
C ILE A 117 -11.82 17.56 -6.56
N LYS A 118 -11.37 18.65 -5.93
CA LYS A 118 -11.37 19.97 -6.53
C LYS A 118 -10.42 20.01 -7.75
N GLY A 119 -10.96 20.33 -8.91
CA GLY A 119 -10.18 20.53 -10.13
C GLY A 119 -9.42 21.86 -10.12
N PRO A 120 -8.44 22.05 -11.02
CA PRO A 120 -7.76 23.34 -11.20
C PRO A 120 -8.71 24.49 -11.58
N ASP A 121 -9.88 24.15 -12.14
CA ASP A 121 -10.97 25.05 -12.51
C ASP A 121 -11.94 25.34 -11.36
N GLY A 122 -11.66 24.82 -10.16
CA GLY A 122 -12.53 24.96 -8.99
C GLY A 122 -13.74 24.05 -8.98
N THR A 123 -13.92 23.18 -9.99
CA THR A 123 -15.10 22.29 -10.06
C THR A 123 -14.86 20.96 -9.33
N TYR A 124 -15.93 20.42 -8.72
CA TYR A 124 -15.91 19.10 -8.09
C TYR A 124 -16.56 18.07 -9.01
N LYS A 125 -15.81 17.04 -9.39
CA LYS A 125 -16.37 15.90 -10.13
C LYS A 125 -16.40 14.68 -9.21
N GLU A 126 -17.56 14.45 -8.59
CA GLU A 126 -17.81 13.25 -7.79
C GLU A 126 -17.78 12.01 -8.68
N LYS A 127 -16.97 11.03 -8.29
CA LYS A 127 -16.92 9.72 -8.93
C LYS A 127 -16.93 8.64 -7.86
N ARG A 128 -17.31 7.42 -8.23
CA ARG A 128 -17.13 6.26 -7.35
C ARG A 128 -15.66 6.10 -7.00
N ILE A 129 -15.37 5.84 -5.73
CA ILE A 129 -14.00 5.69 -5.23
C ILE A 129 -13.23 4.63 -6.04
N GLY A 130 -13.82 3.46 -6.34
CA GLY A 130 -13.19 2.42 -7.16
C GLY A 130 -12.85 2.85 -8.60
N LYS A 131 -13.65 3.74 -9.21
CA LYS A 131 -13.36 4.24 -10.55
C LYS A 131 -12.15 5.18 -10.60
N LEU A 132 -11.84 5.84 -9.47
CA LEU A 132 -10.72 6.77 -9.36
C LEU A 132 -9.41 6.08 -8.98
N THR A 133 -9.49 4.99 -8.20
CA THR A 133 -8.33 4.20 -7.76
C THR A 133 -7.92 3.12 -8.76
N GLY A 134 -8.65 2.94 -9.87
CA GLY A 134 -8.34 1.94 -10.90
C GLY A 134 -8.79 0.51 -10.56
N PHE A 135 -9.54 0.33 -9.47
CA PHE A 135 -9.99 -0.98 -8.99
C PHE A 135 -11.50 -1.16 -9.23
N THR A 136 -11.90 -2.19 -9.98
CA THR A 136 -13.30 -2.56 -10.16
C THR A 136 -13.50 -4.00 -9.66
N PRO A 137 -14.30 -4.27 -8.61
CA PRO A 137 -14.56 -5.63 -8.17
C PRO A 137 -15.30 -6.43 -9.25
N GLY A 138 -15.06 -7.74 -9.31
CA GLY A 138 -15.61 -8.64 -10.32
C GLY A 138 -14.82 -8.69 -11.64
N ASN A 139 -14.13 -7.62 -12.03
CA ASN A 139 -13.23 -7.60 -13.19
C ASN A 139 -11.75 -7.52 -12.74
N ALA A 140 -10.81 -8.05 -13.53
CA ALA A 140 -9.43 -7.58 -13.43
C ALA A 140 -9.43 -6.03 -13.51
N PRO A 141 -8.47 -5.31 -12.89
CA PRO A 141 -8.35 -3.87 -13.10
C PRO A 141 -8.52 -3.61 -14.59
N ARG A 142 -9.59 -2.87 -14.97
CA ARG A 142 -9.74 -2.49 -16.37
C ARG A 142 -8.57 -1.58 -16.64
N LEU A 143 -7.51 -2.15 -17.21
CA LEU A 143 -6.53 -1.46 -18.03
C LEU A 143 -7.34 -0.90 -19.19
N SER A 144 -8.07 0.19 -18.95
CA SER A 144 -8.50 1.02 -20.06
C SER A 144 -7.25 1.29 -20.86
N THR A 145 -7.33 1.13 -22.17
CA THR A 145 -6.44 1.81 -23.12
C THR A 145 -6.31 3.24 -22.62
N ALA A 146 -5.23 3.50 -21.88
CA ALA A 146 -5.07 4.77 -21.21
C ALA A 146 -4.99 5.78 -22.36
N LYS A 147 -5.88 6.77 -22.34
CA LYS A 147 -5.67 7.99 -23.09
C LYS A 147 -4.21 8.39 -22.87
N GLU A 148 -3.51 8.67 -23.96
CA GLU A 148 -2.07 8.87 -24.11
C GLU A 148 -1.43 9.94 -23.20
N ASN A 149 -2.09 10.42 -22.15
CA ASN A 149 -1.65 11.52 -21.30
C ASN A 149 -2.21 11.44 -19.86
N ALA A 150 -2.14 10.28 -19.18
CA ALA A 150 -2.42 10.24 -17.74
C ALA A 150 -1.16 10.70 -16.97
N PRO A 151 -1.17 11.86 -16.26
CA PRO A 151 0.01 12.34 -15.57
C PRO A 151 0.34 11.45 -14.35
N PRO A 152 1.52 11.59 -13.73
CA PRO A 152 1.96 10.84 -12.54
C PRO A 152 1.08 10.99 -11.27
N LYS A 153 -0.08 11.66 -11.38
CA LYS A 153 -0.93 12.15 -10.30
C LYS A 153 -1.94 11.13 -9.75
N GLN A 154 -2.01 9.91 -10.29
CA GLN A 154 -2.86 8.85 -9.71
C GLN A 154 -2.35 8.41 -8.32
N LYS A 155 -1.08 8.69 -8.00
CA LYS A 155 -0.44 8.47 -6.70
C LYS A 155 -0.88 9.43 -5.57
N LYS A 156 -1.72 10.45 -5.82
CA LYS A 156 -2.09 11.43 -4.76
C LYS A 156 -3.38 11.13 -4.01
N LEU A 157 -4.38 10.45 -4.59
CA LEU A 157 -5.66 10.29 -3.91
C LEU A 157 -5.59 9.22 -2.81
N SER A 158 -5.03 8.05 -3.10
CA SER A 158 -4.91 6.97 -2.12
C SER A 158 -4.11 7.43 -0.89
N SER A 159 -2.98 8.12 -1.09
CA SER A 159 -2.15 8.65 -0.01
C SER A 159 -2.88 9.68 0.86
N ARG A 160 -3.76 10.51 0.28
CA ARG A 160 -4.61 11.44 1.03
C ARG A 160 -5.66 10.71 1.86
N LEU A 161 -6.34 9.72 1.26
CA LEU A 161 -7.41 8.99 1.94
C LEU A 161 -6.90 8.20 3.14
N VAL A 162 -5.77 7.49 3.01
CA VAL A 162 -5.21 6.70 4.12
C VAL A 162 -4.71 7.55 5.29
N ARG A 163 -4.51 8.86 5.11
CA ARG A 163 -4.18 9.78 6.21
C ARG A 163 -5.41 10.23 7.01
N ILE A 164 -6.62 10.10 6.45
CA ILE A 164 -7.86 10.48 7.16
C ILE A 164 -8.22 9.36 8.15
N PRO A 165 -8.38 9.66 9.46
CA PRO A 165 -8.47 8.63 10.51
C PRO A 165 -9.55 7.57 10.31
N VAL A 166 -10.72 7.92 9.76
CA VAL A 166 -11.83 6.96 9.55
C VAL A 166 -11.46 5.78 8.63
N PHE A 167 -10.48 5.94 7.72
CA PHE A 167 -10.05 4.86 6.84
C PHE A 167 -8.99 3.95 7.48
N ARG A 168 -8.46 4.29 8.66
CA ARG A 168 -7.41 3.50 9.31
C ARG A 168 -7.87 2.06 9.63
N PRO A 169 -9.03 1.80 10.27
CA PRO A 169 -9.43 0.43 10.63
C PRO A 169 -9.58 -0.49 9.42
N ILE A 170 -10.22 -0.02 8.34
CA ILE A 170 -10.38 -0.80 7.11
C ILE A 170 -9.02 -1.07 6.43
N MET A 171 -8.07 -0.14 6.53
CA MET A 171 -6.71 -0.34 6.02
C MET A 171 -5.93 -1.35 6.86
N GLU A 172 -5.97 -1.25 8.19
CA GLU A 172 -5.34 -2.23 9.09
C GLU A 172 -5.89 -3.64 8.89
N ARG A 173 -7.21 -3.80 8.70
CA ARG A 173 -7.79 -5.11 8.33
C ARG A 173 -7.31 -5.64 6.98
N THR A 174 -7.09 -4.73 6.02
CA THR A 174 -6.66 -5.08 4.65
C THR A 174 -5.20 -5.49 4.62
N THR A 175 -4.32 -4.73 5.26
CA THR A 175 -2.87 -4.96 5.23
C THR A 175 -2.43 -5.95 6.29
N ASP A 176 -3.13 -6.01 7.41
CA ASP A 176 -2.86 -6.86 8.57
C ASP A 176 -1.37 -6.90 8.92
N PRO A 177 -0.81 -5.77 9.39
CA PRO A 177 0.63 -5.63 9.57
C PRO A 177 1.24 -6.65 10.53
N GLU A 178 0.45 -7.22 11.44
CA GLU A 178 0.89 -8.24 12.39
C GLU A 178 1.08 -9.61 11.73
N ASN A 179 0.31 -9.92 10.68
CA ASN A 179 0.32 -11.21 9.99
C ASN A 179 0.96 -11.16 8.58
N SER A 180 1.32 -9.96 8.09
CA SER A 180 2.03 -9.76 6.82
C SER A 180 3.53 -9.57 7.05
N ASN A 181 4.38 -10.17 6.21
CA ASN A 181 5.84 -10.18 6.40
C ASN A 181 6.65 -10.10 5.10
N ASP A 182 6.31 -9.18 4.19
CA ASP A 182 7.13 -8.96 2.98
C ASP A 182 8.55 -8.51 3.34
N VAL A 183 9.54 -9.35 3.03
CA VAL A 183 10.95 -9.09 3.25
C VAL A 183 11.60 -8.59 1.96
N ARG A 184 12.37 -7.50 2.06
CA ARG A 184 13.17 -6.98 0.94
C ARG A 184 14.51 -7.70 0.87
N ILE A 185 14.80 -8.35 -0.27
CA ILE A 185 16.13 -8.94 -0.48
C ILE A 185 17.06 -7.90 -1.12
N PRO A 186 18.21 -7.59 -0.52
CA PRO A 186 19.21 -6.69 -1.11
C PRO A 186 19.67 -7.16 -2.51
N ILE A 187 19.63 -6.27 -3.49
CA ILE A 187 20.19 -6.56 -4.83
C ILE A 187 21.73 -6.57 -4.80
N ASN A 188 22.34 -7.32 -5.73
CA ASN A 188 23.80 -7.31 -5.99
C ASN A 188 24.68 -7.75 -4.81
N LYS A 189 24.17 -8.61 -3.92
CA LYS A 189 24.97 -9.22 -2.85
C LYS A 189 25.26 -10.69 -3.11
N SER A 190 26.48 -11.09 -2.81
CA SER A 190 26.91 -12.47 -2.63
C SER A 190 27.35 -12.66 -1.17
N LEU A 191 27.15 -13.86 -0.62
CA LEU A 191 27.67 -14.30 0.67
C LEU A 191 28.67 -15.42 0.42
N GLY A 192 29.68 -15.60 1.28
CA GLY A 192 30.79 -16.54 1.05
C GLY A 192 30.37 -17.97 0.68
N THR A 193 29.33 -18.51 1.32
CA THR A 193 28.76 -19.84 0.99
C THR A 193 27.99 -19.87 -0.35
N TYR A 194 27.67 -18.70 -0.89
CA TYR A 194 26.97 -18.46 -2.15
C TYR A 194 27.88 -17.76 -3.18
N GLU A 195 29.21 -17.95 -3.13
CA GLU A 195 30.17 -17.24 -4.00
C GLU A 195 29.86 -17.32 -5.51
N SER A 196 29.16 -18.38 -5.96
CA SER A 196 28.74 -18.56 -7.35
C SER A 196 27.38 -17.95 -7.71
N GLU A 197 26.55 -17.54 -6.74
CA GLU A 197 25.18 -17.05 -6.96
C GLU A 197 24.85 -15.80 -6.13
N SER A 198 24.13 -14.84 -6.71
CA SER A 198 23.65 -13.70 -5.93
C SER A 198 22.60 -14.16 -4.90
N ILE A 199 22.63 -13.60 -3.69
CA ILE A 199 21.69 -13.88 -2.59
C ILE A 199 20.22 -13.81 -3.02
N PRO A 200 19.77 -12.81 -3.82
CA PRO A 200 18.41 -12.81 -4.33
C PRO A 200 18.04 -14.08 -5.07
N LEU A 201 18.91 -14.59 -5.94
CA LEU A 201 18.63 -15.80 -6.70
C LEU A 201 18.62 -17.04 -5.81
N ALA A 202 19.57 -17.15 -4.88
CA ALA A 202 19.63 -18.29 -3.96
C ALA A 202 18.34 -18.42 -3.11
N VAL A 203 17.83 -17.31 -2.59
CA VAL A 203 16.60 -17.31 -1.78
C VAL A 203 15.36 -17.57 -2.64
N LEU A 204 15.28 -16.95 -3.83
CA LEU A 204 14.19 -17.20 -4.76
C LEU A 204 14.16 -18.68 -5.17
N GLU A 205 15.32 -19.25 -5.48
CA GLU A 205 15.47 -20.65 -5.85
C GLU A 205 15.02 -21.60 -4.73
N TYR A 206 15.39 -21.31 -3.48
CA TYR A 206 14.92 -22.08 -2.32
C TYR A 206 13.39 -22.18 -2.27
N PHE A 207 12.70 -21.05 -2.29
CA PHE A 207 11.23 -21.04 -2.17
C PHE A 207 10.52 -21.56 -3.42
N ILE A 208 11.04 -21.28 -4.62
CA ILE A 208 10.49 -21.81 -5.88
C ILE A 208 10.61 -23.33 -5.91
N ASN A 209 11.75 -23.88 -5.50
CA ASN A 209 11.95 -25.33 -5.46
C ASN A 209 11.10 -26.01 -4.37
N LYS A 210 10.83 -25.32 -3.26
CA LYS A 210 9.92 -25.82 -2.22
C LYS A 210 8.44 -25.75 -2.61
N ALA A 211 8.07 -24.85 -3.52
CA ALA A 211 6.66 -24.59 -3.84
C ALA A 211 5.91 -25.82 -4.39
N SER A 212 4.70 -26.06 -3.90
CA SER A 212 3.72 -27.00 -4.48
C SER A 212 3.18 -26.48 -5.80
N ASP A 213 2.68 -25.24 -5.78
CA ASP A 213 2.05 -24.58 -6.90
C ASP A 213 2.65 -23.19 -7.11
N ILE A 214 2.72 -22.79 -8.38
CA ILE A 214 3.29 -21.50 -8.78
C ILE A 214 2.31 -20.80 -9.71
N TYR A 215 1.83 -19.63 -9.29
CA TYR A 215 1.09 -18.72 -10.14
C TYR A 215 2.02 -17.65 -10.70
N ILE A 216 2.08 -17.55 -12.02
CA ILE A 216 2.89 -16.57 -12.76
C ILE A 216 1.96 -15.52 -13.34
N PHE A 217 2.10 -14.27 -12.91
CA PHE A 217 1.35 -13.15 -13.47
C PHE A 217 1.82 -12.84 -14.89
N THR A 218 0.92 -12.51 -15.82
CA THR A 218 1.31 -12.13 -17.19
C THR A 218 1.95 -10.74 -17.27
N MET A 219 1.74 -9.93 -16.23
CA MET A 219 2.23 -8.55 -16.16
C MET A 219 2.36 -8.09 -14.70
N CYS A 220 3.13 -7.03 -14.47
CA CYS A 220 3.27 -6.38 -13.18
C CYS A 220 2.15 -5.35 -12.98
N PRO A 221 1.23 -5.54 -12.02
CA PRO A 221 0.09 -4.62 -11.85
C PRO A 221 0.54 -3.19 -11.52
N CYS A 222 1.57 -3.05 -10.67
CA CYS A 222 2.14 -1.76 -10.30
C CYS A 222 2.66 -0.99 -11.52
N ARG A 223 3.45 -1.66 -12.37
CA ARG A 223 4.04 -1.04 -13.56
C ARG A 223 2.99 -0.67 -14.59
N SER A 224 2.03 -1.55 -14.84
CA SER A 224 1.00 -1.30 -15.85
C SER A 224 -0.01 -0.26 -15.43
N LEU A 225 -0.41 -0.21 -14.16
CA LEU A 225 -1.26 0.88 -13.66
C LEU A 225 -0.55 2.24 -13.78
N ALA A 226 0.77 2.26 -13.61
CA ALA A 226 1.58 3.47 -13.76
C ALA A 226 2.04 3.75 -15.20
N ASN A 227 1.65 2.92 -16.17
CA ASN A 227 2.15 2.95 -17.55
C ASN A 227 3.69 3.08 -17.62
N CYS A 228 4.39 2.20 -16.93
CA CYS A 228 5.85 2.26 -16.77
C CYS A 228 6.57 2.13 -18.12
N GLU A 229 7.42 3.10 -18.43
CA GLU A 229 8.32 3.10 -19.61
C GLU A 229 9.76 2.71 -19.25
N ASN A 230 10.12 2.77 -17.97
CA ASN A 230 11.49 2.51 -17.50
C ASN A 230 11.84 1.04 -17.31
N TYR A 231 10.82 0.18 -17.18
CA TYR A 231 10.97 -1.24 -16.88
C TYR A 231 9.88 -2.03 -17.56
N ASP A 232 10.25 -3.20 -18.08
CA ASP A 232 9.33 -4.10 -18.79
C ASP A 232 8.14 -4.49 -17.91
N GLN A 233 6.93 -4.21 -18.38
CA GLN A 233 5.69 -4.50 -17.67
C GLN A 233 5.36 -6.00 -17.66
N SER A 234 5.93 -6.79 -18.57
CA SER A 234 5.71 -8.24 -18.69
C SER A 234 6.34 -9.05 -17.56
N ILE A 235 7.34 -8.49 -16.87
CA ILE A 235 7.99 -9.10 -15.70
C ILE A 235 7.03 -9.00 -14.50
N GLY A 236 5.98 -9.81 -14.49
CA GLY A 236 4.99 -9.86 -13.41
C GLY A 236 5.53 -10.48 -12.13
N CYS A 237 4.80 -10.27 -11.04
CA CYS A 237 5.03 -10.98 -9.77
C CYS A 237 4.80 -12.49 -9.95
N MET A 238 5.03 -13.25 -8.89
CA MET A 238 4.65 -14.66 -8.77
C MET A 238 3.96 -14.89 -7.42
N ALA A 239 3.22 -15.98 -7.30
CA ALA A 239 2.71 -16.45 -6.03
C ALA A 239 3.00 -17.95 -5.88
N LEU A 240 3.38 -18.38 -4.68
CA LEU A 240 3.82 -19.73 -4.35
C LEU A 240 2.93 -20.35 -3.27
N GLY A 241 2.73 -21.66 -3.34
CA GLY A 241 1.96 -22.45 -2.38
C GLY A 241 0.54 -22.75 -2.84
N LYS A 242 -0.18 -23.60 -2.09
CA LYS A 242 -1.53 -24.07 -2.45
C LYS A 242 -2.54 -22.95 -2.66
N GLY A 243 -2.33 -21.80 -2.03
CA GLY A 243 -3.16 -20.62 -2.24
C GLY A 243 -3.11 -20.08 -3.67
N ALA A 244 -2.06 -20.40 -4.43
CA ALA A 244 -1.89 -20.01 -5.83
C ALA A 244 -3.02 -20.57 -6.71
N LEU A 245 -3.53 -21.77 -6.37
CA LEU A 245 -4.62 -22.42 -7.09
C LEU A 245 -5.97 -21.69 -6.93
N ARG A 246 -6.13 -20.86 -5.89
CA ARG A 246 -7.34 -20.07 -5.67
C ARG A 246 -7.33 -18.75 -6.44
N MET A 247 -6.16 -18.34 -6.96
CA MET A 247 -6.03 -17.08 -7.66
C MET A 247 -6.74 -17.13 -9.01
N ASN A 248 -7.55 -16.10 -9.28
CA ASN A 248 -8.30 -15.97 -10.53
C ASN A 248 -8.19 -14.54 -11.08
N THR A 249 -7.00 -14.21 -11.59
CA THR A 249 -6.66 -12.88 -12.10
C THR A 249 -5.89 -12.93 -13.43
N PHE A 250 -4.96 -12.01 -13.68
CA PHE A 250 -4.18 -11.86 -14.91
C PHE A 250 -2.87 -12.68 -14.84
N GLY A 251 -3.01 -13.99 -14.79
CA GLY A 251 -1.88 -14.92 -14.73
C GLY A 251 -2.31 -16.35 -15.03
N ARG A 252 -1.39 -17.28 -14.78
CA ARG A 252 -1.62 -18.71 -14.95
C ARG A 252 -0.76 -19.50 -14.01
N ILE A 253 -1.11 -20.78 -13.81
CA ILE A 253 -0.19 -21.72 -13.22
C ILE A 253 1.02 -21.91 -14.15
N GLY A 254 2.21 -21.94 -13.58
CA GLY A 254 3.48 -22.11 -14.28
C GLY A 254 4.36 -23.16 -13.62
N THR A 255 5.54 -23.39 -14.21
CA THR A 255 6.51 -24.37 -13.70
C THR A 255 7.60 -23.71 -12.85
N LYS A 256 8.39 -24.53 -12.14
CA LYS A 256 9.56 -24.07 -11.38
C LYS A 256 10.59 -23.44 -12.30
N GLU A 257 10.82 -24.02 -13.47
CA GLU A 257 11.74 -23.51 -14.48
C GLU A 257 11.30 -22.13 -14.98
N GLU A 258 10.01 -21.95 -15.27
CA GLU A 258 9.47 -20.64 -15.68
C GLU A 258 9.64 -19.57 -14.59
N ALA A 259 9.47 -19.94 -13.32
CA ALA A 259 9.64 -19.05 -12.18
C ALA A 259 11.11 -18.68 -11.92
N LEU A 260 12.02 -19.65 -12.04
CA LEU A 260 13.46 -19.42 -11.93
C LEU A 260 13.95 -18.51 -13.06
N GLU A 261 13.52 -18.75 -14.30
CA GLU A 261 13.89 -17.93 -15.44
C GLU A 261 13.40 -16.49 -15.27
N ARG A 262 12.16 -16.32 -14.84
CA ARG A 262 11.61 -15.00 -14.49
C ARG A 262 12.42 -14.31 -13.39
N SER A 263 12.85 -15.05 -12.38
CA SER A 263 13.66 -14.53 -11.27
C SER A 263 15.02 -14.04 -11.77
N ARG A 264 15.70 -14.81 -12.63
CA ARG A 264 16.95 -14.40 -13.28
C ARG A 264 16.77 -13.14 -14.11
N HIS A 265 15.73 -13.08 -14.94
CA HIS A 265 15.40 -11.90 -15.74
C HIS A 265 15.10 -10.66 -14.87
N ALA A 266 14.35 -10.82 -13.79
CA ALA A 266 14.00 -9.72 -12.91
C ALA A 266 15.22 -9.13 -12.17
N VAL A 267 16.07 -10.01 -11.62
CA VAL A 267 17.31 -9.61 -10.93
C VAL A 267 18.28 -8.97 -11.92
N ALA A 268 18.45 -9.53 -13.11
CA ALA A 268 19.29 -8.96 -14.17
C ALA A 268 18.81 -7.57 -14.63
N ALA A 269 17.49 -7.33 -14.64
CA ALA A 269 16.90 -6.02 -14.89
C ALA A 269 17.05 -5.03 -13.70
N GLY A 270 17.71 -5.44 -12.62
CA GLY A 270 17.93 -4.62 -11.43
C GLY A 270 16.66 -4.33 -10.63
N LEU A 271 15.63 -5.17 -10.76
CA LEU A 271 14.42 -5.12 -9.96
C LEU A 271 14.70 -5.70 -8.57
N LEU A 272 14.07 -5.13 -7.55
CA LEU A 272 14.22 -5.57 -6.17
C LEU A 272 13.23 -6.71 -5.89
N PRO A 273 13.70 -7.94 -5.62
CA PRO A 273 12.82 -9.01 -5.18
C PRO A 273 12.34 -8.72 -3.75
N SER A 274 11.06 -8.93 -3.52
CA SER A 274 10.52 -9.09 -2.18
C SER A 274 9.60 -10.27 -2.12
N LEU A 275 9.58 -10.91 -0.96
CA LEU A 275 8.82 -12.11 -0.75
C LEU A 275 8.30 -12.19 0.67
N GLY A 276 7.15 -12.80 0.81
CA GLY A 276 6.53 -13.05 2.10
C GLY A 276 5.04 -13.28 1.95
N ARG A 277 4.40 -13.51 3.08
CA ARG A 277 2.97 -13.52 3.20
C ARG A 277 2.48 -12.09 3.25
N VAL A 278 1.54 -11.76 2.37
CA VAL A 278 0.93 -10.44 2.32
C VAL A 278 -0.58 -10.65 2.27
N LYS A 279 -1.29 -10.38 3.36
CA LYS A 279 -2.74 -10.64 3.42
C LYS A 279 -3.53 -9.81 2.42
N SER A 280 -3.09 -8.59 2.10
CA SER A 280 -3.75 -7.80 1.07
C SER A 280 -3.72 -8.51 -0.28
N ASP A 281 -2.70 -9.31 -0.56
CA ASP A 281 -2.58 -10.03 -1.84
C ASP A 281 -3.63 -11.13 -1.98
N THR A 282 -4.00 -11.84 -0.91
CA THR A 282 -5.11 -12.81 -0.99
C THR A 282 -6.46 -12.15 -1.24
N ILE A 283 -6.64 -10.91 -0.79
CA ILE A 283 -7.85 -10.11 -1.07
C ILE A 283 -7.82 -9.57 -2.50
N VAL A 284 -6.73 -8.90 -2.89
CA VAL A 284 -6.58 -8.22 -4.19
C VAL A 284 -6.58 -9.22 -5.34
N TYR A 285 -5.91 -10.36 -5.16
CA TYR A 285 -5.81 -11.41 -6.17
C TYR A 285 -6.82 -12.55 -6.01
N ARG A 286 -7.83 -12.36 -5.16
CA ARG A 286 -9.00 -13.24 -4.99
C ARG A 286 -8.64 -14.67 -4.57
N ALA A 287 -7.63 -14.82 -3.71
CA ALA A 287 -7.18 -16.11 -3.20
C ALA A 287 -7.73 -16.42 -1.79
N LEU A 288 -8.82 -15.77 -1.38
CA LEU A 288 -9.52 -16.05 -0.13
C LEU A 288 -10.10 -17.49 -0.11
N PRO A 289 -10.22 -18.13 1.06
CA PRO A 289 -9.82 -17.62 2.38
C PRO A 289 -8.29 -17.67 2.58
N GLU A 290 -7.79 -16.71 3.37
CA GLU A 290 -6.40 -16.63 3.82
C GLU A 290 -6.09 -17.78 4.78
N GLN A 291 -5.11 -18.61 4.45
CA GLN A 291 -4.79 -19.84 5.21
C GLN A 291 -3.30 -19.96 5.55
N GLY A 292 -2.49 -18.94 5.26
CA GLY A 292 -1.03 -19.04 5.43
C GLY A 292 -0.38 -19.99 4.43
N ASP A 293 -1.00 -20.20 3.28
CA ASP A 293 -0.56 -21.10 2.20
C ASP A 293 -0.31 -20.36 0.88
N LEU A 294 -0.18 -19.03 0.93
CA LEU A 294 0.13 -18.17 -0.21
C LEU A 294 1.27 -17.20 0.13
N MET A 295 2.38 -17.35 -0.56
CA MET A 295 3.49 -16.41 -0.52
C MET A 295 3.55 -15.66 -1.84
N HIS A 296 3.72 -14.33 -1.80
CA HIS A 296 3.95 -13.55 -3.01
C HIS A 296 5.44 -13.28 -3.21
N ILE A 297 5.86 -13.26 -4.47
CA ILE A 297 7.17 -12.76 -4.91
C ILE A 297 6.93 -11.57 -5.82
N CYS A 298 7.31 -10.38 -5.37
CA CYS A 298 7.26 -9.16 -6.15
C CYS A 298 8.63 -8.77 -6.70
N PHE A 299 8.66 -8.22 -7.91
CA PHE A 299 9.88 -7.68 -8.54
C PHE A 299 9.77 -6.16 -8.69
N CYS A 300 10.05 -5.44 -7.61
CA CYS A 300 9.74 -4.03 -7.47
C CYS A 300 10.76 -3.13 -8.20
N CYS A 301 10.27 -2.32 -9.14
CA CYS A 301 11.02 -1.19 -9.70
C CYS A 301 11.00 0.02 -8.73
N PRO A 302 12.01 0.91 -8.79
CA PRO A 302 12.03 2.13 -7.99
C PRO A 302 10.96 3.17 -8.41
N CYS A 303 10.41 3.10 -9.63
CA CYS A 303 9.50 4.12 -10.14
C CYS A 303 8.02 3.87 -9.85
N CYS A 304 7.54 2.63 -9.93
CA CYS A 304 6.09 2.32 -9.96
C CYS A 304 5.58 1.47 -8.81
N CYS A 305 6.44 0.92 -7.94
CA CYS A 305 5.98 0.08 -6.83
C CYS A 305 4.98 0.85 -5.94
N VAL A 306 3.73 0.36 -5.87
CA VAL A 306 2.66 0.93 -5.03
C VAL A 306 2.64 0.31 -3.65
N GLU A 307 3.14 -0.91 -3.52
CA GLU A 307 3.18 -1.67 -2.27
C GLU A 307 4.14 -1.06 -1.25
N ALA A 308 5.16 -0.30 -1.67
CA ALA A 308 6.33 0.01 -0.86
C ALA A 308 6.11 0.81 0.44
N GLY A 309 4.87 1.14 0.85
CA GLY A 309 4.64 2.01 2.00
C GLY A 309 5.54 3.23 1.86
N GLY A 310 5.51 3.84 0.66
CA GLY A 310 6.49 4.82 0.23
C GLY A 310 6.60 5.96 1.25
N LYS A 311 7.62 6.80 1.12
CA LYS A 311 7.88 7.93 2.04
C LYS A 311 6.65 8.76 2.47
N ASP A 312 5.58 8.74 1.69
CA ASP A 312 4.31 9.46 1.91
C ASP A 312 3.23 8.67 2.66
N SER A 313 3.41 7.37 2.90
CA SER A 313 2.47 6.50 3.63
C SER A 313 2.44 6.82 5.13
N PRO A 314 1.28 6.73 5.80
CA PRO A 314 1.18 6.84 7.26
C PRO A 314 2.02 5.81 8.00
N MET A 315 2.50 6.13 9.20
CA MET A 315 3.35 5.29 10.02
C MET A 315 2.72 3.93 10.32
N TYR A 316 1.40 3.90 10.59
CA TYR A 316 0.67 2.66 10.84
C TYR A 316 0.65 1.68 9.65
N LEU A 317 0.93 2.14 8.42
CA LEU A 317 1.02 1.31 7.22
C LEU A 317 2.46 0.96 6.82
N ARG A 318 3.48 1.34 7.59
CA ARG A 318 4.88 1.04 7.22
C ARG A 318 5.38 -0.31 7.74
N GLY A 319 4.63 -0.93 8.66
CA GLY A 319 5.03 -2.16 9.37
C GLY A 319 4.98 -3.45 8.56
N TRP A 320 4.20 -3.54 7.48
CA TRP A 320 4.13 -4.76 6.64
C TRP A 320 5.38 -5.05 5.78
N HIS A 321 6.28 -4.07 5.64
CA HIS A 321 7.55 -4.22 4.91
C HIS A 321 8.72 -4.31 5.87
N GLN A 322 9.46 -5.40 5.77
CA GLN A 322 10.48 -5.75 6.74
C GLN A 322 11.88 -5.67 6.11
N LYS A 323 12.81 -5.10 6.87
CA LYS A 323 14.23 -5.23 6.58
C LYS A 323 14.62 -6.69 6.81
N MET A 324 15.38 -7.26 5.88
CA MET A 324 15.96 -8.59 6.07
C MET A 324 16.87 -8.59 7.32
N GLU A 325 16.73 -9.63 8.14
CA GLU A 325 17.52 -9.78 9.35
C GLU A 325 19.01 -9.95 9.04
N GLY A 326 19.89 -9.39 9.86
CA GLY A 326 21.34 -9.40 9.63
C GLY A 326 21.81 -8.44 8.52
N VAL A 327 20.92 -7.70 7.86
CA VAL A 327 21.31 -6.66 6.90
C VAL A 327 21.68 -5.37 7.63
N SER A 328 22.84 -4.82 7.31
CA SER A 328 23.27 -3.48 7.73
C SER A 328 23.56 -2.60 6.52
N VAL A 329 23.35 -1.28 6.64
CA VAL A 329 23.73 -0.30 5.62
C VAL A 329 24.50 0.80 6.32
N THR A 330 25.70 1.10 5.84
CA THR A 330 26.63 2.07 6.44
C THR A 330 27.10 3.09 5.40
N VAL A 331 27.52 4.26 5.86
CA VAL A 331 28.13 5.32 5.04
C VAL A 331 29.52 5.60 5.57
N ASN A 332 30.51 5.58 4.68
CA ASN A 332 31.85 6.09 4.94
C ASN A 332 31.87 7.60 4.67
N GLU A 333 32.02 8.39 5.73
CA GLU A 333 31.96 9.84 5.67
C GLU A 333 33.12 10.43 4.84
N ASP A 334 34.32 9.84 4.91
CA ASP A 334 35.52 10.32 4.19
C ASP A 334 35.39 10.15 2.67
N LEU A 335 34.62 9.17 2.22
CA LEU A 335 34.35 8.92 0.80
C LEU A 335 33.08 9.63 0.31
N CYS A 336 32.22 10.08 1.23
CA CYS A 336 30.97 10.71 0.85
C CYS A 336 31.22 12.14 0.36
N ASN A 337 30.68 12.48 -0.80
CA ASN A 337 30.80 13.83 -1.38
C ASN A 337 29.46 14.58 -1.40
N GLY A 338 28.45 14.09 -0.69
CA GLY A 338 27.16 14.76 -0.56
C GLY A 338 26.35 14.86 -1.86
N CYS A 339 26.62 14.05 -2.90
CA CYS A 339 25.98 14.20 -4.22
C CYS A 339 24.49 13.85 -4.32
N GLU A 340 23.83 13.48 -3.21
CA GLU A 340 22.39 13.23 -3.07
C GLU A 340 21.76 12.12 -3.95
N GLN A 341 22.51 11.43 -4.82
CA GLN A 341 21.95 10.36 -5.69
C GLN A 341 21.25 9.24 -4.90
N CYS A 342 21.73 8.95 -3.69
CA CYS A 342 21.10 7.97 -2.80
C CYS A 342 19.72 8.41 -2.27
N LEU A 343 19.43 9.71 -2.18
CA LEU A 343 18.13 10.26 -1.78
C LEU A 343 17.11 10.06 -2.90
N GLU A 344 17.52 10.27 -4.16
CA GLU A 344 16.64 10.15 -5.33
C GLU A 344 16.08 8.73 -5.50
N VAL A 345 16.90 7.71 -5.22
CA VAL A 345 16.50 6.30 -5.35
C VAL A 345 15.82 5.72 -4.11
N CYS A 346 15.80 6.45 -2.99
CA CYS A 346 15.23 5.96 -1.74
C CYS A 346 13.72 6.19 -1.68
N ILE A 347 12.95 5.18 -2.11
CA ILE A 347 11.48 5.22 -2.10
C ILE A 347 10.86 5.19 -0.69
N TYR A 348 11.64 4.82 0.32
CA TYR A 348 11.21 4.72 1.72
C TYR A 348 11.49 5.99 2.54
N GLY A 349 12.22 6.95 1.97
CA GLY A 349 12.58 8.20 2.65
C GLY A 349 13.50 7.99 3.87
N GLY A 350 14.35 6.96 3.84
CA GLY A 350 15.33 6.63 4.88
C GLY A 350 16.74 7.18 4.64
N MET A 351 16.93 8.06 3.65
CA MET A 351 18.20 8.75 3.40
C MET A 351 18.01 10.26 3.58
N GLU A 352 18.97 10.91 4.23
CA GLU A 352 19.10 12.36 4.36
C GLU A 352 20.56 12.77 4.06
N VAL A 353 20.83 14.02 3.66
CA VAL A 353 22.20 14.57 3.60
C VAL A 353 22.31 15.71 4.61
N ILE A 354 23.32 15.65 5.46
CA ILE A 354 23.61 16.62 6.52
C ILE A 354 25.09 16.92 6.45
N ASP A 355 25.45 18.20 6.44
CA ASP A 355 26.84 18.64 6.39
C ASP A 355 27.65 17.96 5.27
N GLN A 356 27.03 17.81 4.09
CA GLN A 356 27.59 17.14 2.90
C GLN A 356 27.82 15.62 3.04
N VAL A 357 27.27 14.97 4.06
CA VAL A 357 27.37 13.53 4.28
C VAL A 357 26.00 12.88 4.29
N ALA A 358 25.87 11.74 3.61
CA ALA A 358 24.65 10.94 3.63
C ALA A 358 24.46 10.26 4.98
N VAL A 359 23.26 10.38 5.56
CA VAL A 359 22.89 9.76 6.84
C VAL A 359 21.67 8.85 6.62
N ILE A 360 21.73 7.66 7.20
CA ILE A 360 20.71 6.63 7.08
C ILE A 360 19.79 6.67 8.30
N ASP A 361 18.49 6.72 8.05
CA ASP A 361 17.41 6.58 9.04
C ASP A 361 17.63 7.36 10.35
N ARG A 362 18.10 8.61 10.21
CA ARG A 362 18.44 9.49 11.34
C ARG A 362 17.33 9.62 12.38
N LYS A 363 16.07 9.57 11.93
CA LYS A 363 14.89 9.74 12.77
C LYS A 363 14.52 8.48 13.55
N GLY A 364 15.19 7.35 13.28
CA GLY A 364 14.93 6.06 13.93
C GLY A 364 13.53 5.55 13.63
N GLU A 365 13.03 5.75 12.42
CA GLU A 365 11.65 5.44 12.02
C GLU A 365 11.53 4.13 11.23
N ASP A 366 12.58 3.29 11.29
CA ASP A 366 12.72 2.03 10.54
C ASP A 366 12.43 2.22 9.03
N ARG A 367 12.94 3.31 8.46
CA ARG A 367 12.74 3.65 7.04
C ARG A 367 13.72 2.88 6.14
N CYS A 368 14.87 2.50 6.65
CA CYS A 368 15.86 1.78 5.86
C CYS A 368 15.52 0.28 5.77
N LYS A 369 14.88 -0.13 4.67
CA LYS A 369 14.54 -1.54 4.42
C LYS A 369 15.68 -2.38 3.84
N GLY A 370 16.92 -1.87 3.85
CA GLY A 370 18.10 -2.63 3.41
C GLY A 370 18.11 -3.01 1.92
N CYS A 371 17.38 -2.32 1.06
CA CYS A 371 17.20 -2.76 -0.33
C CYS A 371 18.44 -2.65 -1.25
N GLY A 372 19.52 -2.00 -0.80
CA GLY A 372 20.77 -1.88 -1.56
C GLY A 372 20.77 -0.89 -2.74
N ARG A 373 19.64 -0.22 -3.03
CA ARG A 373 19.59 0.76 -4.16
C ARG A 373 20.58 1.92 -4.00
N CYS A 374 20.77 2.40 -2.77
CA CYS A 374 21.68 3.50 -2.46
C CYS A 374 23.15 3.14 -2.70
N GLU A 375 23.58 1.93 -2.33
CA GLU A 375 24.93 1.42 -2.64
C GLU A 375 25.16 1.39 -4.15
N ARG A 376 24.21 0.85 -4.92
CA ARG A 376 24.35 0.70 -6.38
C ARG A 376 24.56 2.03 -7.12
N VAL A 377 23.96 3.11 -6.65
CA VAL A 377 24.07 4.43 -7.30
C VAL A 377 25.16 5.31 -6.69
N CYS A 378 25.87 4.87 -5.65
CA CYS A 378 26.87 5.70 -5.01
C CYS A 378 28.14 5.79 -5.89
N PRO A 379 28.47 6.96 -6.47
CA PRO A 379 29.59 7.07 -7.41
C PRO A 379 30.96 6.97 -6.73
N THR A 380 31.03 7.25 -5.42
CA THR A 380 32.28 7.19 -4.64
C THR A 380 32.47 5.87 -3.88
N GLY A 381 31.49 4.97 -3.92
CA GLY A 381 31.51 3.75 -3.11
C GLY A 381 31.41 4.00 -1.61
N ALA A 382 30.91 5.17 -1.18
CA ALA A 382 30.78 5.54 0.23
C ALA A 382 29.70 4.74 0.98
N ILE A 383 28.71 4.18 0.28
CA ILE A 383 27.60 3.44 0.89
C ILE A 383 27.85 1.95 0.74
N THR A 384 27.85 1.23 1.86
CA THR A 384 28.06 -0.22 1.88
C THR A 384 26.85 -0.90 2.54
N ILE A 385 26.37 -1.98 1.94
CA ILE A 385 25.44 -2.91 2.58
C ILE A 385 26.13 -4.23 2.89
N THR A 386 25.96 -4.73 4.12
CA THR A 386 26.51 -6.01 4.57
C THR A 386 25.40 -6.90 5.09
N ILE A 387 25.68 -8.20 5.09
CA ILE A 387 24.76 -9.24 5.55
C ILE A 387 25.57 -10.15 6.46
N GLU A 388 25.05 -10.43 7.65
CA GLU A 388 25.62 -11.42 8.56
C GLU A 388 25.62 -12.82 7.92
N GLU A 389 26.56 -13.67 8.32
CA GLU A 389 26.81 -14.97 7.70
C GLU A 389 25.57 -15.88 7.68
N ASP A 390 24.80 -15.90 8.77
CA ASP A 390 23.56 -16.65 8.95
C ASP A 390 22.28 -15.83 8.67
N GLY A 391 22.41 -14.59 8.19
CA GLY A 391 21.27 -13.70 7.95
C GLY A 391 20.28 -14.24 6.91
N VAL A 392 20.77 -14.98 5.90
CA VAL A 392 19.92 -15.66 4.90
C VAL A 392 19.09 -16.77 5.54
N ASP A 393 19.71 -17.61 6.35
CA ASP A 393 19.04 -18.74 7.00
C ASP A 393 17.97 -18.25 7.99
N ARG A 394 18.28 -17.23 8.78
CA ARG A 394 17.31 -16.60 9.70
C ARG A 394 16.13 -15.99 8.95
N MET A 395 16.37 -15.33 7.82
CA MET A 395 15.31 -14.79 6.97
C MET A 395 14.41 -15.90 6.42
N ILE A 396 15.00 -16.99 5.89
CA ILE A 396 14.24 -18.13 5.37
C ILE A 396 13.36 -18.72 6.48
N ALA A 397 13.94 -19.03 7.64
CA ALA A 397 13.22 -19.56 8.79
C ALA A 397 12.06 -18.65 9.24
N ARG A 398 12.27 -17.32 9.24
CA ARG A 398 11.23 -16.35 9.56
C ARG A 398 10.07 -16.40 8.56
N ILE A 399 10.35 -16.43 7.26
CA ILE A 399 9.31 -16.51 6.22
C ILE A 399 8.55 -17.83 6.36
N GLU A 400 9.24 -18.95 6.52
CA GLU A 400 8.60 -20.26 6.70
C GLU A 400 7.72 -20.35 7.95
N SER A 401 8.05 -19.62 9.01
CA SER A 401 7.19 -19.57 10.20
C SER A 401 5.83 -18.92 9.95
N SER A 402 5.69 -18.16 8.85
CA SER A 402 4.49 -17.39 8.52
C SER A 402 3.64 -17.98 7.39
N VAL A 403 4.27 -18.77 6.50
CA VAL A 403 3.67 -19.27 5.26
C VAL A 403 4.21 -20.63 4.87
N ASP A 404 3.30 -21.53 4.51
CA ASP A 404 3.60 -22.83 3.93
C ASP A 404 3.45 -22.77 2.41
N VAL A 405 4.57 -22.87 1.70
CA VAL A 405 4.57 -22.94 0.23
C VAL A 405 4.52 -24.36 -0.32
N SER A 406 4.54 -25.40 0.54
CA SER A 406 4.72 -26.80 0.11
C SER A 406 3.47 -27.57 -0.33
#